data_AF-W1WMM8-F1
#
_entry.id   AF-W1WMM8-F1
#
_cell.length_a   1.000
_cell.length_b   1.000
_cell.length_c   1.000
_cell.angle_alpha   90.00
_cell.angle_beta   90.00
_cell.angle_gamma   90.00
#
_symmetry.space_group_name_H-M   'P 1'
#
loop_
_entity.id
_entity.type
_entity.pdbx_description
1 polymer ?
#
loop_
_entity_poly.entity_id
_entity_poly.type
_entity_poly.pdbx_seq_one_letter_code
_entity_poly.pdbx_strand_id
1 'polypeptide(L)'
;VAGGVRFIPHRKGIQANDILRDVQARLMEPDRIIPGGFIYMSDILYDWHVMTRLGEIIMTRFMDRNPDYILTVETKGIPLAVMVARAFNKPLVIARRDSKVTEGSAISINYVTGSSGRIQTMTLTKRAIPPNARVLIIDDFMKAGGTAKGLKELV
;
A
#
# COMPACT_ATOMS: atom_id res chain seq x y z
N VAL A 1 28.16 16.81 16.26
CA VAL A 1 26.93 16.09 15.89
C VAL A 1 25.81 16.65 16.74
N ALA A 2 24.84 17.35 16.15
CA ALA A 2 23.65 17.79 16.88
C ALA A 2 22.70 16.58 16.98
N GLY A 3 22.51 16.06 18.20
CA GLY A 3 21.59 14.96 18.47
C GLY A 3 20.13 15.42 18.59
N GLY A 4 19.21 14.47 18.74
CA GLY A 4 17.79 14.72 18.96
C GLY A 4 17.03 13.43 19.30
N VAL A 5 15.74 13.55 19.61
CA VAL A 5 14.85 12.41 19.88
C VAL A 5 13.89 12.22 18.71
N ARG A 6 13.73 10.98 18.25
CA ARG A 6 12.71 10.61 17.27
C ARG A 6 11.82 9.51 17.85
N PHE A 7 10.52 9.74 17.85
CA PHE A 7 9.57 8.67 18.15
C PHE A 7 9.51 7.69 16.97
N ILE A 8 9.70 6.41 17.26
CA ILE A 8 9.54 5.32 16.29
C ILE A 8 8.37 4.47 16.77
N PRO A 9 7.22 4.47 16.05
CA PRO A 9 6.08 3.68 16.49
C PRO A 9 6.44 2.19 16.47
N HIS A 10 6.15 1.46 17.53
CA HIS A 10 6.46 0.05 17.60
C HIS A 10 5.27 -0.73 18.16
N ARG A 11 4.50 -1.40 17.28
CA ARG A 11 3.35 -2.22 17.66
C ARG A 11 3.62 -3.70 17.38
N LYS A 12 3.76 -4.50 18.43
CA LYS A 12 3.99 -5.96 18.35
C LYS A 12 3.15 -6.72 19.37
N GLY A 13 3.07 -8.04 19.20
CA GLY A 13 2.43 -8.93 20.15
C GLY A 13 0.95 -8.63 20.33
N ILE A 14 0.49 -8.58 21.57
CA ILE A 14 -0.93 -8.47 21.94
C ILE A 14 -1.58 -7.22 21.31
N GLN A 15 -0.94 -6.05 21.43
CA GLN A 15 -1.51 -4.80 20.88
C GLN A 15 -1.75 -4.88 19.37
N ALA A 16 -0.80 -5.45 18.63
CA ALA A 16 -0.96 -5.62 17.18
C ALA A 16 -2.06 -6.64 16.87
N ASN A 17 -2.11 -7.75 17.60
CA ASN A 17 -3.10 -8.80 17.39
C ASN A 17 -4.52 -8.31 17.69
N ASP A 18 -4.73 -7.47 18.69
CA ASP A 18 -6.06 -6.96 19.02
C ASP A 18 -6.59 -6.03 17.93
N ILE A 19 -5.74 -5.19 17.35
CA ILE A 19 -6.08 -4.35 16.18
C ILE A 19 -6.44 -5.24 14.99
N LEU A 20 -5.66 -6.28 14.72
CA LEU A 20 -5.92 -7.19 13.61
C LEU A 20 -7.22 -7.98 13.80
N ARG A 21 -7.54 -8.37 15.03
CA ARG A 21 -8.81 -9.04 15.39
C ARG A 21 -10.02 -8.13 15.21
N ASP A 22 -9.89 -6.85 15.57
CA ASP A 22 -10.94 -5.85 15.34
C ASP A 22 -11.24 -5.69 13.84
N VAL A 23 -10.19 -5.52 13.02
CA VAL A 23 -10.33 -5.46 11.56
C VAL A 23 -10.90 -6.76 10.99
N GLN A 24 -10.45 -7.92 11.49
CA GLN A 24 -11.00 -9.22 11.10
C GLN A 24 -12.49 -9.33 11.42
N ALA A 25 -12.92 -8.93 12.61
CA ALA A 25 -14.32 -8.99 13.02
C ALA A 25 -15.20 -8.14 12.09
N ARG A 26 -14.77 -6.92 11.77
CA ARG A 26 -15.45 -6.07 10.78
C ARG A 26 -15.51 -6.75 9.41
N LEU A 27 -14.40 -7.26 8.90
CA LEU A 27 -14.35 -7.94 7.59
C LEU A 27 -15.22 -9.21 7.48
N MET A 28 -15.58 -9.84 8.60
CA MET A 28 -16.44 -11.05 8.63
C MET A 28 -17.95 -10.73 8.63
N GLU A 29 -18.35 -9.46 8.66
CA GLU A 29 -19.77 -9.08 8.58
C GLU A 29 -20.38 -9.58 7.25
N PRO A 30 -21.49 -10.36 7.28
CA PRO A 30 -22.01 -11.05 6.08
C PRO A 30 -22.45 -10.12 4.94
N ASP A 31 -22.90 -8.91 5.26
CA ASP A 31 -23.39 -7.90 4.33
C ASP A 31 -22.28 -7.24 3.50
N ARG A 32 -21.01 -7.55 3.80
CA ARG A 32 -19.86 -7.03 3.05
C ARG A 32 -19.59 -7.77 1.75
N ILE A 33 -20.20 -8.93 1.52
CA ILE A 33 -20.02 -9.68 0.27
C ILE A 33 -20.73 -8.94 -0.86
N ILE A 34 -19.97 -8.53 -1.87
CA ILE A 34 -20.50 -7.85 -3.06
C ILE A 34 -20.24 -8.68 -4.33
N PRO A 35 -20.98 -8.44 -5.43
CA PRO A 35 -20.85 -9.21 -6.67
C PRO A 35 -19.41 -9.30 -7.20
N GLY A 36 -19.03 -10.45 -7.75
CA GLY A 36 -17.69 -10.70 -8.29
C GLY A 36 -16.67 -11.27 -7.29
N GLY A 37 -17.13 -11.68 -6.10
CA GLY A 37 -16.29 -12.23 -5.04
C GLY A 37 -15.40 -11.18 -4.40
N PHE A 38 -15.94 -9.97 -4.21
CA PHE A 38 -15.26 -8.88 -3.49
C PHE A 38 -15.91 -8.65 -2.14
N ILE A 39 -15.17 -7.93 -1.29
CA ILE A 39 -15.59 -7.53 0.04
C ILE A 39 -15.67 -6.00 0.06
N TYR A 40 -16.74 -5.46 0.63
CA TYR A 40 -16.87 -4.05 0.93
C TYR A 40 -15.94 -3.69 2.10
N MET A 41 -14.91 -2.90 1.80
CA MET A 41 -13.85 -2.51 2.75
C MET A 41 -13.72 -0.98 2.90
N SER A 42 -14.57 -0.19 2.24
CA SER A 42 -14.38 1.26 2.15
C SER A 42 -14.44 1.94 3.52
N ASP A 43 -15.35 1.51 4.39
CA ASP A 43 -15.47 2.03 5.76
C ASP A 43 -14.23 1.74 6.61
N ILE A 44 -13.55 0.61 6.36
CA ILE A 44 -12.30 0.25 7.05
C ILE A 44 -11.14 1.05 6.46
N LEU A 45 -10.98 1.02 5.13
CA LEU A 45 -9.87 1.67 4.42
C LEU A 45 -9.87 3.20 4.59
N TYR A 46 -11.04 3.80 4.81
CA TYR A 46 -11.17 5.25 4.99
C TYR A 46 -11.21 5.68 6.46
N ASP A 47 -11.21 4.72 7.40
CA ASP A 47 -11.01 4.99 8.82
C ASP A 47 -9.53 5.23 9.11
N TRP A 48 -9.15 6.50 9.22
CA TRP A 48 -7.76 6.90 9.47
C TRP A 48 -7.22 6.37 10.80
N HIS A 49 -8.07 6.14 11.81
CA HIS A 49 -7.62 5.58 13.09
C HIS A 49 -7.21 4.12 12.93
N VAL A 50 -7.93 3.34 12.11
CA VAL A 50 -7.56 1.96 11.78
C VAL A 50 -6.32 1.96 10.89
N MET A 51 -6.30 2.76 9.82
CA MET A 51 -5.16 2.82 8.88
C MET A 51 -3.86 3.25 9.56
N THR A 52 -3.92 4.20 10.51
CA THR A 52 -2.74 4.61 11.29
C THR A 52 -2.15 3.43 12.05
N ARG A 53 -3.01 2.69 12.75
CA ARG A 53 -2.62 1.51 13.54
C ARG A 53 -2.06 0.39 12.66
N LEU A 54 -2.69 0.11 11.51
CA LEU A 54 -2.20 -0.88 10.54
C LEU A 54 -0.85 -0.45 9.93
N GLY A 55 -0.69 0.84 9.61
CA GLY A 55 0.57 1.38 9.10
C GLY A 55 1.72 1.20 10.08
N GLU A 56 1.47 1.40 11.38
CA GLU A 56 2.46 1.18 12.45
C GLU A 56 2.79 -0.31 12.65
N ILE A 57 1.81 -1.20 12.49
CA ILE A 57 2.03 -2.66 12.51
C ILE A 57 2.90 -3.09 11.32
N ILE A 58 2.59 -2.63 10.11
CA ILE A 58 3.37 -2.91 8.90
C ILE A 58 4.79 -2.38 9.06
N MET A 59 4.95 -1.14 9.55
CA MET A 59 6.27 -0.57 9.79
C MET A 59 7.07 -1.42 10.76
N THR A 60 6.46 -1.82 11.89
CA THR A 60 7.11 -2.68 12.88
C THR A 60 7.56 -4.01 12.25
N ARG A 61 6.74 -4.61 11.39
CA ARG A 61 7.07 -5.89 10.73
C ARG A 61 8.21 -5.78 9.71
N PHE A 62 8.33 -4.64 9.05
CA PHE A 62 9.31 -4.40 7.98
C PHE A 62 10.44 -3.46 8.39
N MET A 63 10.59 -3.16 9.68
CA MET A 63 11.57 -2.22 10.20
C MET A 63 13.00 -2.57 9.76
N ASP A 64 13.37 -3.84 9.87
CA ASP A 64 14.71 -4.34 9.50
C ASP A 64 14.98 -4.30 7.99
N ARG A 65 13.94 -4.16 7.16
CA ARG A 65 14.10 -4.01 5.70
C ARG A 65 14.48 -2.59 5.31
N ASN A 66 14.12 -1.61 6.15
CA ASN A 66 14.43 -0.18 6.01
C ASN A 66 14.21 0.35 4.58
N PRO A 67 12.97 0.33 4.04
CA PRO A 67 12.71 0.80 2.68
C PRO A 67 13.10 2.28 2.49
N ASP A 68 13.46 2.63 1.26
CA ASP A 68 13.74 4.00 0.85
C ASP A 68 12.46 4.69 0.37
N TYR A 69 11.53 3.93 -0.24
CA TYR A 69 10.22 4.41 -0.72
C TYR A 69 9.10 3.43 -0.36
N ILE A 70 7.91 3.98 -0.13
CA ILE A 70 6.66 3.22 -0.09
C ILE A 70 5.97 3.38 -1.44
N LEU A 71 5.52 2.28 -2.06
CA LEU A 71 4.84 2.28 -3.36
C LEU A 71 3.45 1.66 -3.22
N THR A 72 2.45 2.28 -3.85
CA THR A 72 1.12 1.70 -4.04
C THR A 72 0.63 1.98 -5.46
N VAL A 73 -0.47 1.36 -5.87
CA VAL A 73 -1.25 1.76 -7.04
C VAL A 73 -2.51 2.52 -6.62
N GLU A 74 -3.00 3.42 -7.46
CA GLU A 74 -4.33 4.03 -7.27
C GLU A 74 -5.43 2.96 -7.25
N THR A 75 -6.51 3.11 -6.46
CA THR A 75 -6.85 4.24 -5.57
C THR A 75 -7.05 3.78 -4.12
N LYS A 76 -7.57 2.57 -3.92
CA LYS A 76 -8.07 2.09 -2.61
C LYS A 76 -6.95 1.80 -1.60
N GLY A 77 -5.76 1.40 -2.05
CA GLY A 77 -4.59 1.17 -1.19
C GLY A 77 -3.90 2.45 -0.67
N ILE A 78 -4.24 3.63 -1.23
CA ILE A 78 -3.56 4.89 -0.89
C ILE A 78 -3.65 5.24 0.60
N PRO A 79 -4.81 5.19 1.28
CA PRO A 79 -4.90 5.54 2.70
C PRO A 79 -3.96 4.70 3.59
N LEU A 80 -3.87 3.39 3.32
CA LEU A 80 -2.95 2.51 4.04
C LEU A 80 -1.49 2.86 3.73
N ALA A 81 -1.17 3.04 2.45
CA ALA A 81 0.20 3.36 2.01
C ALA A 81 0.70 4.70 2.59
N VAL A 82 -0.18 5.71 2.69
CA VAL A 82 0.12 6.99 3.35
C VAL A 82 0.49 6.77 4.83
N MET A 83 -0.28 5.95 5.55
CA MET A 83 -0.01 5.69 6.97
C MET A 83 1.25 4.86 7.19
N VAL A 84 1.56 3.93 6.28
CA VAL A 84 2.84 3.19 6.27
C VAL A 84 4.01 4.15 6.01
N ALA A 85 3.90 5.03 5.00
CA ALA A 85 4.91 6.04 4.67
C ALA A 85 5.17 7.00 5.84
N ARG A 86 4.10 7.46 6.50
CA ARG A 86 4.17 8.24 7.75
C ARG A 86 4.94 7.48 8.83
N ALA A 87 4.59 6.21 9.08
CA ALA A 87 5.20 5.42 10.14
C ALA A 87 6.70 5.18 9.89
N PHE A 88 7.10 4.92 8.64
CA PHE A 88 8.51 4.78 8.25
C PHE A 88 9.24 6.12 8.19
N ASN A 89 8.52 7.23 8.07
CA ASN A 89 9.04 8.55 7.70
C ASN A 89 9.83 8.48 6.38
N LYS A 90 9.16 7.96 5.35
CA LYS A 90 9.71 7.75 3.99
C LYS A 90 8.75 8.31 2.94
N PRO A 91 9.24 8.71 1.76
CA PRO A 91 8.41 9.17 0.66
C PRO A 91 7.42 8.09 0.18
N LEU A 92 6.22 8.52 -0.18
CA LEU A 92 5.21 7.71 -0.86
C LEU A 92 5.25 7.99 -2.36
N VAL A 93 5.15 6.93 -3.14
CA VAL A 93 5.01 6.96 -4.59
C VAL A 93 3.74 6.22 -4.98
N ILE A 94 2.99 6.76 -5.93
CA ILE A 94 1.70 6.21 -6.36
C ILE A 94 1.77 5.94 -7.87
N ALA A 95 1.67 4.67 -8.26
CA ALA A 95 1.50 4.28 -9.64
C ALA A 95 0.06 4.56 -10.09
N ARG A 96 -0.09 5.11 -11.30
CA ARG A 96 -1.39 5.52 -11.85
C ARG A 96 -1.90 4.50 -12.85
N ARG A 97 -3.22 4.35 -12.97
CA ARG A 97 -3.85 3.42 -13.96
C ARG A 97 -4.15 4.07 -15.31
N ASP A 98 -3.82 5.35 -15.48
CA ASP A 98 -4.03 6.11 -16.72
C ASP A 98 -2.73 6.81 -17.15
N SER A 99 -2.56 6.97 -18.45
CA SER A 99 -1.36 7.44 -19.14
C SER A 99 -1.28 8.96 -19.26
N LYS A 100 -2.21 9.73 -18.68
CA LYS A 100 -2.12 11.20 -18.59
C LYS A 100 -1.02 11.60 -17.61
N VAL A 101 0.22 11.43 -18.06
CA VAL A 101 1.42 11.84 -17.36
C VAL A 101 1.61 13.33 -17.60
N THR A 102 1.12 14.13 -16.66
CA THR A 102 1.34 15.59 -16.63
C THR A 102 2.74 15.95 -16.12
N GLU A 103 3.60 14.96 -15.84
CA GLU A 103 4.86 15.10 -15.10
C GLU A 103 6.12 14.67 -15.88
N GLY A 104 6.04 14.47 -17.20
CA GLY A 104 7.19 14.18 -18.07
C GLY A 104 7.35 12.71 -18.45
N SER A 105 8.59 12.20 -18.54
CA SER A 105 8.87 10.83 -19.00
C SER A 105 8.40 9.78 -17.99
N ALA A 106 7.72 8.74 -18.48
CA ALA A 106 7.18 7.67 -17.65
C ALA A 106 7.51 6.27 -18.19
N ILE A 107 7.44 5.31 -17.28
CA ILE A 107 7.48 3.87 -17.52
C ILE A 107 6.04 3.38 -17.41
N SER A 108 5.58 2.65 -18.41
CA SER A 108 4.26 2.04 -18.44
C SER A 108 4.41 0.55 -18.63
N ILE A 109 3.63 -0.22 -17.89
CA ILE A 109 3.55 -1.67 -18.05
C ILE A 109 2.10 -2.11 -18.16
N ASN A 110 1.89 -3.21 -18.87
CA ASN A 110 0.58 -3.84 -18.98
C ASN A 110 0.54 -5.06 -18.07
N TYR A 111 -0.52 -5.19 -17.28
CA TYR A 111 -0.71 -6.30 -16.37
C TYR A 111 -2.15 -6.81 -16.44
N VAL A 112 -2.34 -8.08 -16.11
CA VAL A 112 -3.67 -8.69 -16.06
C VAL A 112 -4.24 -8.52 -14.66
N THR A 113 -5.41 -7.89 -14.55
CA THR A 113 -6.08 -7.77 -13.25
C THR A 113 -6.73 -9.08 -12.84
N GLY A 114 -6.49 -9.53 -11.61
CA GLY A 114 -7.16 -10.72 -11.06
C GLY A 114 -8.66 -10.55 -10.84
N SER A 115 -9.16 -9.31 -10.87
CA SER A 115 -10.56 -8.95 -10.69
C SER A 115 -11.40 -9.12 -11.94
N SER A 116 -10.90 -8.64 -13.09
CA SER A 116 -11.68 -8.58 -14.34
C SER A 116 -11.09 -9.41 -15.47
N GLY A 117 -9.87 -9.95 -15.32
CA GLY A 117 -9.14 -10.61 -16.41
C GLY A 117 -8.71 -9.65 -17.53
N ARG A 118 -9.04 -8.35 -17.41
CA ARG A 118 -8.67 -7.34 -18.40
C ARG A 118 -7.23 -6.90 -18.19
N ILE A 119 -6.57 -6.62 -19.32
CA ILE A 119 -5.30 -5.92 -19.35
C ILE A 119 -5.54 -4.48 -18.89
N GLN A 120 -4.80 -4.07 -17.88
CA GLN A 120 -4.72 -2.69 -17.44
C GLN A 120 -3.29 -2.20 -17.60
N THR A 121 -3.14 -0.91 -17.83
CA THR A 121 -1.84 -0.25 -17.84
C THR A 121 -1.63 0.42 -16.49
N MET A 122 -0.43 0.28 -15.94
CA MET A 122 0.02 1.12 -14.82
C MET A 122 1.26 1.90 -15.22
N THR A 123 1.35 3.12 -14.74
CA THR A 123 2.35 4.09 -15.16
C THR A 123 2.99 4.75 -13.95
N LEU A 124 4.31 4.92 -14.02
CA LEU A 124 5.12 5.62 -13.02
C LEU A 124 6.11 6.56 -13.70
N THR A 125 6.35 7.75 -13.15
CA THR A 125 7.34 8.68 -13.73
C THR A 125 8.76 8.16 -13.51
N LYS A 126 9.64 8.29 -14.51
CA LYS A 126 11.02 7.77 -14.43
C LYS A 126 11.85 8.36 -13.29
N ARG A 127 11.46 9.55 -12.82
CA ARG A 127 12.12 10.28 -11.74
C ARG A 127 11.55 9.98 -10.35
N ALA A 128 10.45 9.21 -10.26
CA ALA A 128 9.78 8.96 -8.98
C ALA A 128 10.63 8.11 -8.03
N ILE A 129 11.27 7.07 -8.56
CA ILE A 129 12.08 6.12 -7.79
C ILE A 129 13.43 5.97 -8.50
N PRO A 130 14.55 6.32 -7.83
CA PRO A 130 15.88 6.10 -8.37
C PRO A 130 16.18 4.61 -8.58
N PRO A 131 17.04 4.26 -9.56
CA PRO A 131 17.53 2.89 -9.71
C PRO A 131 18.14 2.36 -8.40
N ASN A 132 17.92 1.07 -8.12
CA ASN A 132 18.41 0.35 -6.94
C ASN A 132 17.81 0.80 -5.59
N ALA A 133 16.81 1.67 -5.57
CA ALA A 133 16.11 2.03 -4.34
C ALA A 133 15.34 0.83 -3.78
N ARG A 134 15.32 0.67 -2.44
CA ARG A 134 14.52 -0.37 -1.80
C ARG A 134 13.08 0.11 -1.67
N VAL A 135 12.17 -0.61 -2.29
CA VAL A 135 10.75 -0.25 -2.33
C VAL A 135 9.93 -1.23 -1.50
N LEU A 136 9.10 -0.71 -0.60
CA LEU A 136 8.04 -1.49 0.06
C LEU A 136 6.72 -1.25 -0.66
N ILE A 137 6.17 -2.30 -1.28
CA ILE A 137 4.89 -2.25 -1.99
C ILE A 137 3.76 -2.51 -1.01
N ILE A 138 2.74 -1.66 -1.02
CA ILE A 138 1.52 -1.72 -0.21
C ILE A 138 0.31 -1.79 -1.15
N ASP A 139 -0.63 -2.68 -0.87
CA ASP A 139 -1.87 -2.85 -1.61
C ASP A 139 -3.00 -3.19 -0.63
N ASP A 140 -4.25 -2.81 -0.94
CA ASP A 140 -5.40 -3.07 -0.07
C ASP A 140 -5.92 -4.50 -0.21
N PHE A 141 -5.87 -5.07 -1.42
CA PHE A 141 -6.46 -6.37 -1.68
C PHE A 141 -5.75 -7.14 -2.79
N MET A 142 -5.15 -8.28 -2.44
CA MET A 142 -4.49 -9.16 -3.39
C MET A 142 -5.36 -10.37 -3.74
N LYS A 143 -5.83 -10.45 -5.00
CA LYS A 143 -6.59 -11.60 -5.53
C LYS A 143 -5.69 -12.59 -6.29
N ALA A 144 -5.26 -12.23 -7.51
CA ALA A 144 -4.44 -13.10 -8.37
C ALA A 144 -2.97 -12.63 -8.49
N GLY A 145 -2.56 -11.63 -7.71
CA GLY A 145 -1.18 -11.13 -7.69
C GLY A 145 -0.72 -10.29 -8.90
N GLY A 146 -1.52 -10.17 -9.97
CA GLY A 146 -1.16 -9.41 -11.17
C GLY A 146 -0.75 -7.96 -10.91
N THR A 147 -1.44 -7.28 -9.98
CA THR A 147 -1.08 -5.90 -9.55
C THR A 147 0.30 -5.85 -8.91
N ALA A 148 0.59 -6.75 -7.95
CA ALA A 148 1.88 -6.82 -7.28
C ALA A 148 3.02 -7.15 -8.24
N LYS A 149 2.78 -8.07 -9.20
CA LYS A 149 3.74 -8.36 -10.27
C LYS A 149 4.03 -7.12 -11.11
N GLY A 150 2.99 -6.39 -11.50
CA GLY A 150 3.15 -5.16 -12.25
C GLY A 150 3.95 -4.11 -11.46
N LEU A 151 3.58 -3.83 -10.21
CA LEU A 151 4.32 -2.87 -9.39
C LEU A 151 5.80 -3.22 -9.23
N LYS A 152 6.13 -4.52 -9.16
CA LYS A 152 7.51 -5.01 -9.16
C LYS A 152 8.24 -4.76 -10.48
N GLU A 153 7.57 -4.85 -11.63
CA GLU A 153 8.17 -4.59 -12.94
C GLU A 153 8.39 -3.09 -13.21
N LEU A 154 7.72 -2.21 -12.47
CA LEU A 154 7.91 -0.75 -12.55
C LEU A 154 9.16 -0.23 -11.81
N VAL A 155 9.74 -1.01 -10.90
CA VAL A 155 10.80 -0.55 -9.97
C VAL A 155 12.03 -1.44 -9.95
#